data_AF-A0A2C4PRC7-F1
#
_entry.id   AF-A0A2C4PRC7-F1
#
_cell.length_a   1.000
_cell.length_b   1.000
_cell.length_c   1.000
_cell.angle_alpha   90.00
_cell.angle_beta   90.00
_cell.angle_gamma   90.00
#
_symmetry.space_group_name_H-M   'P 1'
#
loop_
_entity.id
_entity.type
_entity.pdbx_description
1 polymer ?
#
loop_
_entity_poly.entity_id
_entity_poly.type
_entity_poly.pdbx_seq_one_letter_code
_entity_poly.pdbx_strand_id
1 'polypeptide(L)' 'MLKQNKAYKFRLYPTEEQAHLIRKTFGCVRFVYNKMLAERKEVYEKYKENKEELKKEKSPTPAKYKTEY' A
#
# COMPACT_ATOMS: atom_id res chain seq x y z
N MET A 1 7.66 -1.09 -34.30
CA MET A 1 7.78 -2.29 -33.45
C MET A 1 6.86 -2.14 -32.25
N LEU A 2 6.06 -3.16 -31.91
CA LEU A 2 5.24 -3.14 -30.68
C LEU A 2 6.15 -3.25 -29.45
N LYS A 3 5.86 -2.45 -28.41
CA LYS A 3 6.57 -2.51 -27.13
C LYS A 3 6.15 -3.77 -26.37
N GLN A 4 7.04 -4.75 -26.29
CA GLN A 4 6.84 -5.96 -25.48
C GLN A 4 7.19 -5.67 -24.01
N ASN A 5 6.26 -5.97 -23.10
CA ASN A 5 6.53 -5.93 -21.67
C ASN A 5 7.37 -7.16 -21.28
N LYS A 6 8.57 -6.91 -20.73
CA LYS A 6 9.44 -7.97 -20.21
C LYS A 6 9.25 -8.08 -18.70
N ALA A 7 9.12 -9.31 -18.21
CA ALA A 7 9.13 -9.62 -16.78
C ALA A 7 10.28 -10.57 -16.48
N TYR A 8 10.89 -10.42 -15.31
CA TYR A 8 12.01 -11.25 -14.88
C TYR A 8 11.73 -11.86 -13.50
N LYS A 9 12.17 -13.11 -13.32
CA LYS A 9 12.06 -13.83 -12.05
C LYS A 9 13.45 -14.27 -11.62
N PHE A 10 13.87 -13.80 -10.45
CA PHE A 10 15.17 -14.13 -9.88
C PHE A 10 15.00 -14.62 -8.44
N ARG A 11 15.89 -15.53 -8.02
CA ARG A 11 16.03 -15.90 -6.62
C ARG A 11 17.09 -15.02 -5.97
N LEU A 12 16.76 -14.43 -4.83
CA LEU A 12 17.69 -13.64 -4.04
C LEU A 12 18.32 -14.51 -2.95
N TYR A 13 19.62 -14.29 -2.70
CA TYR A 13 20.36 -14.89 -1.59
C TYR A 13 20.93 -13.76 -0.73
N PRO A 14 20.09 -13.10 0.08
CA PRO A 14 20.52 -11.94 0.85
C PRO A 14 21.48 -12.34 1.98
N THR A 15 22.43 -11.48 2.30
CA THR A 15 23.15 -11.54 3.58
C THR A 15 22.19 -11.27 4.75
N GLU A 16 22.63 -11.53 5.98
CA GLU A 16 21.81 -11.29 7.16
C GLU A 16 21.35 -9.82 7.28
N GLU A 17 22.27 -8.87 7.05
CA GLU A 17 21.98 -7.43 7.04
C GLU A 17 20.97 -7.05 5.95
N GLN A 18 21.14 -7.60 4.74
CA GLN A 18 20.22 -7.37 3.63
C GLN A 18 18.84 -7.94 3.94
N ALA A 19 18.77 -9.14 4.51
CA ALA A 19 17.51 -9.76 4.89
C ALA A 19 16.78 -8.94 5.96
N HIS A 20 17.52 -8.37 6.93
CA HIS A 20 16.96 -7.46 7.93
C HIS A 20 16.39 -6.20 7.31
N LEU A 21 17.14 -5.56 6.40
CA LEU A 21 16.70 -4.36 5.70
C LEU A 21 15.44 -4.64 4.85
N ILE A 22 15.45 -5.75 4.10
CA ILE A 22 14.32 -6.21 3.29
C ILE A 22 13.07 -6.41 4.16
N ARG A 23 13.21 -7.08 5.32
CA ARG A 23 12.09 -7.30 6.25
C ARG A 23 11.55 -5.98 6.80
N LYS A 24 12.41 -5.05 7.21
CA LYS A 24 12.00 -3.73 7.69
C LYS A 24 11.24 -2.96 6.61
N THR A 25 11.80 -2.89 5.40
CA THR A 25 11.22 -2.14 4.28
C THR A 25 9.90 -2.75 3.82
N PHE A 26 9.85 -4.04 3.50
CA PHE A 26 8.59 -4.64 3.05
C PHE A 26 7.56 -4.76 4.18
N GLY A 27 8.00 -4.93 5.42
CA GLY A 27 7.13 -4.92 6.59
C GLY A 27 6.41 -3.59 6.76
N CYS A 28 7.16 -2.47 6.77
CA CYS A 28 6.58 -1.15 6.93
C CYS A 28 5.69 -0.75 5.75
N VAL A 29 6.11 -1.03 4.51
CA VAL A 29 5.32 -0.75 3.30
C VAL A 29 4.02 -1.55 3.31
N ARG A 30 4.08 -2.84 3.64
CA ARG A 30 2.89 -3.70 3.71
C ARG A 30 1.91 -3.21 4.77
N PHE A 31 2.41 -2.80 5.94
CA PHE A 31 1.59 -2.26 7.01
C PHE A 31 0.82 -1.01 6.55
N VAL A 32 1.54 0.00 6.04
CA VAL A 32 0.94 1.27 5.60
C VAL A 32 -0.07 1.03 4.47
N TYR A 33 0.30 0.22 3.48
CA TYR A 33 -0.60 -0.12 2.37
C TYR A 33 -1.89 -0.78 2.86
N ASN A 34 -1.78 -1.80 3.72
CA ASN A 34 -2.94 -2.52 4.23
C ASN A 34 -3.85 -1.62 5.08
N LYS A 35 -3.28 -0.74 5.90
CA LYS A 35 -4.04 0.22 6.72
C LYS A 35 -4.83 1.19 5.82
N MET A 36 -4.18 1.79 4.83
CA MET A 36 -4.85 2.69 3.87
C MET A 36 -5.92 1.97 3.05
N LEU A 37 -5.66 0.73 2.65
CA LEU A 37 -6.62 -0.08 1.90
C LEU A 37 -7.86 -0.41 2.74
N ALA A 38 -7.68 -0.76 4.02
CA ALA A 38 -8.78 -1.01 4.95
C ALA A 38 -9.66 0.23 5.11
N GLU A 39 -9.07 1.40 5.40
CA GLU A 39 -9.81 2.66 5.54
C GLU A 39 -10.57 3.01 4.24
N ARG A 40 -9.98 2.78 3.06
CA ARG A 40 -10.66 2.99 1.77
C ARG A 40 -11.86 2.07 1.58
N LYS A 41 -11.75 0.80 2.02
CA LYS A 41 -12.87 -0.14 1.96
C LYS A 41 -14.00 0.29 2.89
N GLU A 42 -13.67 0.71 4.11
CA GLU A 42 -14.66 1.22 5.07
C GLU A 42 -15.42 2.44 4.53
N VAL A 43 -14.68 3.41 3.97
CA VAL A 43 -15.28 4.58 3.30
C VAL A 43 -16.19 4.16 2.15
N TYR A 44 -15.73 3.25 1.29
CA TYR A 44 -16.53 2.76 0.17
C TYR A 44 -17.83 2.09 0.66
N GLU A 45 -17.75 1.16 1.61
CA GLU A 45 -18.94 0.48 2.14
C GLU A 45 -19.94 1.45 2.78
N LYS A 46 -19.45 2.52 3.41
CA LYS A 46 -20.30 3.53 4.02
C LYS A 46 -21.06 4.39 3.00
N TYR A 47 -20.43 4.75 1.88
CA TYR A 47 -20.99 5.72 0.93
C TYR A 47 -21.28 5.15 -0.48
N LYS A 48 -21.17 3.83 -0.70
CA LYS A 48 -21.38 3.21 -2.01
C LYS A 48 -22.74 3.54 -2.66
N GLU A 49 -23.77 3.75 -1.83
CA GLU A 49 -25.12 4.13 -2.28
C GLU A 49 -25.24 5.64 -2.58
N ASN A 50 -24.41 6.49 -1.95
CA ASN A 50 -24.39 7.94 -2.14
C ASN A 50 -23.08 8.41 -2.79
N LYS A 51 -23.05 8.37 -4.11
CA LYS A 51 -21.86 8.71 -4.92
C LYS A 51 -21.40 10.16 -4.75
N GLU A 52 -22.30 11.10 -4.43
CA GLU A 52 -21.94 12.50 -4.23
C GLU A 52 -21.21 12.71 -2.90
N GLU A 53 -21.55 11.95 -1.85
CA GLU A 53 -20.80 11.94 -0.59
C GLU A 53 -19.47 11.21 -0.72
N LEU A 54 -19.44 10.08 -1.43
CA LEU A 54 -18.20 9.33 -1.67
C LEU A 54 -17.12 10.17 -2.38
N LYS A 55 -17.51 11.03 -3.33
CA LYS A 55 -16.59 11.93 -4.03
C LYS A 55 -15.99 13.02 -3.13
N LYS A 56 -16.68 13.38 -2.04
CA LYS A 56 -16.21 14.42 -1.10
C LYS A 56 -15.16 13.88 -0.13
N GLU A 57 -15.20 12.59 0.16
CA GLU A 57 -14.26 11.94 1.08
C GLU A 57 -12.84 11.89 0.48
N LYS A 58 -11.86 12.40 1.23
CA LYS A 58 -10.46 12.44 0.77
C LYS A 58 -9.73 11.21 1.28
N SER A 59 -8.98 10.57 0.39
CA SER A 59 -8.13 9.45 0.81
C SER A 59 -7.03 9.93 1.76
N PRO A 60 -6.77 9.21 2.86
CA PRO A 60 -5.75 9.57 3.82
C PRO A 60 -4.36 9.43 3.20
N THR A 61 -3.42 10.27 3.65
CA THR A 61 -2.01 10.13 3.27
C THR A 61 -1.26 9.36 4.35
N PRO A 62 -0.13 8.70 4.01
CA PRO A 62 0.68 7.98 5.01
C PRO A 62 1.13 8.84 6.20
N ALA A 63 1.17 10.17 6.05
CA ALA A 63 1.53 11.09 7.12
C ALA A 63 0.59 10.99 8.33
N LYS A 64 -0.68 10.61 8.11
CA LYS A 64 -1.68 10.40 9.18
C LYS A 64 -1.21 9.38 10.23
N TYR A 65 -0.52 8.32 9.81
CA TYR A 65 -0.15 7.22 10.70
C TYR A 65 1.14 7.46 11.49
N LYS A 66 1.92 8.50 11.14
CA LYS A 66 3.19 8.83 11.82
C LYS A 66 3.01 9.32 13.26
N THR A 67 1.81 9.75 13.61
CA THR A 67 1.48 10.19 14.99
C THR A 67 1.05 9.03 15.87
N GLU A 68 0.65 7.90 15.27
CA GLU A 68 0.14 6.71 15.97
C GLU A 68 1.23 5.65 16.21
N TYR A 69 2.32 5.67 15.44
CA TYR A 69 3.42 4.70 15.45
C TYR A 69 4.77 5.40 15.30
#